data_AF-A0A5N0UYF1-F1
#
_entry.id   AF-A0A5N0UYF1-F1
#
_cell.length_a   1.000
_cell.length_b   1.000
_cell.length_c   1.000
_cell.angle_alpha   90.00
_cell.angle_beta   90.00
_cell.angle_gamma   90.00
#
_symmetry.space_group_name_H-M   'P 1'
#
loop_
_entity.id
_entity.type
_entity.pdbx_description
1 polymer ?
#
loop_
_entity_poly.entity_id
_entity_poly.type
_entity_poly.pdbx_seq_one_letter_code
_entity_poly.pdbx_strand_id
1 'polypeptide(L)'
;MKTLTAQLAAFDEQKAARFRGIVLRQLIRAGCEAPATTSLLHLFLLPPAEGSSRFAIYETSQPADFSLELPELTRTAVEALKAADLDPRRTEGADQSWREVDADEDALYLGTGARFASSNPELNCTTIARLVDETALYLTQTTDGQPLLAQVSNPCLINDEKLPAAEIAELDAPPFQLIDTLEQCLR
;
A
#
# COMPACT_ATOMS: atom_id res chain seq x y z
N MET A 1 -15.43 5.32 2.68
CA MET A 1 -14.65 4.40 3.54
C MET A 1 -14.07 5.18 4.71
N LYS A 2 -13.78 4.56 5.86
CA LYS A 2 -13.09 5.26 6.96
C LYS A 2 -11.58 5.26 6.67
N THR A 3 -10.93 6.42 6.74
CA THR A 3 -9.48 6.56 6.54
C THR A 3 -8.77 6.89 7.85
N LEU A 4 -7.45 6.68 7.89
CA LEU A 4 -6.62 7.09 9.03
C LEU A 4 -6.25 8.59 9.02
N THR A 5 -6.73 9.38 8.05
CA THR A 5 -6.25 10.75 7.78
C THR A 5 -6.36 11.66 9.02
N ALA A 6 -7.50 11.63 9.72
CA ALA A 6 -7.71 12.47 10.90
C ALA A 6 -6.80 12.07 12.07
N GLN A 7 -6.54 10.78 12.26
CA GLN A 7 -5.66 10.26 13.30
C GLN A 7 -4.19 10.58 12.98
N LEU A 8 -3.78 10.44 11.71
CA LEU A 8 -2.42 10.81 11.28
C LEU A 8 -2.18 12.31 11.40
N ALA A 9 -3.16 13.15 11.11
CA ALA A 9 -3.05 14.60 11.28
C ALA A 9 -2.82 15.01 12.75
N ALA A 10 -3.20 14.17 13.72
CA ALA A 10 -2.97 14.40 15.13
C ALA A 10 -1.61 13.85 15.64
N PHE A 11 -0.85 13.14 14.79
CA PHE A 11 0.47 12.65 15.16
C PHE A 11 1.50 13.77 15.14
N ASP A 12 2.40 13.75 16.11
CA ASP A 12 3.67 14.45 15.97
C ASP A 12 4.56 13.73 14.95
N GLU A 13 5.61 14.41 14.47
CA GLU A 13 6.50 13.88 13.44
C GLU A 13 7.15 12.55 13.86
N GLN A 14 7.42 12.35 15.15
CA GLN A 14 8.01 11.10 15.63
C GLN A 14 7.03 9.93 15.54
N LYS A 15 5.77 10.14 15.92
CA LYS A 15 4.70 9.14 15.78
C LYS A 15 4.41 8.84 14.31
N ALA A 16 4.36 9.87 13.46
CA ALA A 16 4.19 9.71 12.02
C ALA A 16 5.34 8.89 11.41
N ALA A 17 6.59 9.22 11.74
CA ALA A 17 7.75 8.46 11.28
C ALA A 17 7.74 7.00 11.74
N ARG A 18 7.34 6.72 12.99
CA ARG A 18 7.16 5.36 13.51
C ARG A 18 6.08 4.60 12.75
N PHE A 19 4.94 5.24 12.50
CA PHE A 19 3.85 4.65 11.74
C PHE A 19 4.28 4.28 10.31
N ARG A 20 4.92 5.21 9.59
CA ARG A 20 5.48 4.96 8.25
C ARG A 20 6.47 3.79 8.24
N GLY A 21 7.31 3.69 9.28
CA GLY A 21 8.26 2.59 9.41
C GLY A 21 7.57 1.24 9.64
N ILE A 22 6.48 1.21 10.41
CA ILE A 22 5.65 0.00 10.59
C ILE A 22 5.01 -0.43 9.27
N VAL A 23 4.44 0.52 8.51
CA VAL A 23 3.84 0.25 7.19
C VAL A 23 4.89 -0.30 6.21
N LEU A 24 6.08 0.32 6.14
CA LEU A 24 7.16 -0.16 5.29
C LEU A 24 7.61 -1.58 5.67
N ARG A 25 7.72 -1.89 6.97
CA ARG A 25 8.03 -3.26 7.41
C ARG A 25 6.95 -4.26 7.02
N GLN A 26 5.68 -3.86 7.04
CA GLN A 26 4.59 -4.72 6.60
C GLN A 26 4.69 -5.00 5.10
N LEU A 27 4.96 -3.98 4.28
CA LEU A 27 5.16 -4.15 2.84
C LEU A 27 6.34 -5.07 2.52
N ILE A 28 7.47 -4.92 3.23
CA ILE A 28 8.62 -5.82 3.10
C ILE A 28 8.22 -7.27 3.40
N ARG A 29 7.46 -7.51 4.47
CA ARG A 29 7.02 -8.87 4.83
C ARG A 29 6.05 -9.45 3.81
N ALA A 30 5.11 -8.65 3.34
CA ALA A 30 4.08 -9.11 2.39
C ALA A 30 4.67 -9.40 1.00
N GLY A 31 5.65 -8.61 0.56
CA GLY A 31 6.36 -8.84 -0.71
C GLY A 31 7.43 -9.92 -0.65
N CYS A 32 7.50 -10.74 0.40
CA CYS A 32 8.35 -11.94 0.43
C CYS A 32 7.85 -13.05 -0.50
N GLU A 33 6.55 -13.09 -0.80
CA GLU A 33 6.00 -14.04 -1.77
C GLU A 33 6.02 -13.40 -3.16
N ALA A 34 6.60 -14.11 -4.13
CA ALA A 34 6.66 -13.63 -5.51
C ALA A 34 5.24 -13.44 -6.06
N PRO A 35 4.84 -12.21 -6.45
CA PRO A 35 3.56 -12.04 -7.08
C PRO A 35 3.57 -12.76 -8.43
N ALA A 36 2.61 -13.65 -8.65
CA ALA A 36 2.47 -14.33 -9.94
C ALA A 36 2.13 -13.33 -11.07
N THR A 37 1.51 -12.20 -10.72
CA THR A 37 1.09 -11.14 -11.64
C THR A 37 1.19 -9.76 -10.99
N THR A 38 1.34 -8.73 -11.81
CA THR A 38 1.27 -7.34 -11.34
C THR A 38 -0.15 -7.02 -10.86
N SER A 39 -0.28 -6.37 -9.71
CA SER A 39 -1.58 -6.05 -9.10
C SER A 39 -1.60 -4.66 -8.45
N LEU A 40 -2.80 -4.11 -8.31
CA LEU A 40 -3.04 -3.00 -7.40
C LEU A 40 -3.07 -3.53 -5.96
N LEU A 41 -2.59 -2.71 -5.03
CA LEU A 41 -2.57 -3.02 -3.61
C LEU A 41 -3.35 -1.97 -2.85
N HIS A 42 -4.09 -2.39 -1.82
CA HIS A 42 -4.78 -1.48 -0.92
C HIS A 42 -4.46 -1.86 0.52
N LEU A 43 -4.01 -0.88 1.30
CA LEU A 43 -3.51 -1.05 2.65
C LEU A 43 -4.57 -0.66 3.68
N PHE A 44 -4.68 -1.47 4.74
CA PHE A 44 -5.67 -1.29 5.79
C PHE A 44 -5.04 -1.47 7.17
N LEU A 45 -5.54 -0.72 8.16
CA LEU A 45 -5.21 -0.87 9.57
C LEU A 45 -6.46 -1.28 10.32
N LEU A 46 -6.46 -2.49 10.88
CA LEU A 46 -7.44 -2.88 11.87
C LEU A 46 -7.02 -2.32 13.24
N PRO A 47 -7.77 -1.37 13.82
CA PRO A 47 -7.46 -0.87 15.15
C PRO A 47 -7.54 -1.98 16.20
N PRO A 48 -6.89 -1.81 17.36
CA PRO A 48 -7.03 -2.77 18.43
C PRO A 48 -8.49 -2.87 18.88
N ALA A 49 -8.96 -4.10 19.10
CA ALA A 49 -10.23 -4.35 19.78
C ALA A 49 -10.23 -3.74 21.19
N GLU A 50 -11.42 -3.53 21.74
CA GLU A 50 -11.57 -3.02 23.11
C GLU A 50 -10.81 -3.91 24.12
N GLY A 51 -9.97 -3.31 24.96
CA GLY A 51 -9.12 -4.02 25.91
C GLY A 51 -7.85 -4.65 25.32
N SER A 52 -7.62 -4.54 24.01
CA SER A 52 -6.37 -4.93 23.34
C SER A 52 -5.50 -3.70 23.05
N SER A 53 -4.19 -3.91 22.91
CA SER A 53 -3.23 -2.92 22.41
C SER A 53 -2.66 -3.27 21.04
N ARG A 54 -3.03 -4.43 20.49
CA ARG A 54 -2.52 -4.91 19.21
C ARG A 54 -3.43 -4.49 18.07
N PHE A 55 -2.90 -3.68 17.16
CA PHE A 55 -3.49 -3.43 15.84
C PHE A 55 -2.93 -4.45 14.82
N ALA A 56 -3.59 -4.56 13.67
CA ALA A 56 -3.07 -5.30 12.53
C ALA A 56 -3.01 -4.39 11.29
N ILE A 57 -2.03 -4.64 10.42
CA ILE A 57 -1.99 -4.04 9.08
C ILE A 57 -2.02 -5.19 8.10
N TYR A 58 -2.91 -5.10 7.11
CA TYR A 58 -2.99 -6.05 6.03
C TYR A 58 -3.12 -5.31 4.69
N GLU A 59 -2.96 -6.06 3.62
CA GLU A 59 -3.19 -5.60 2.26
C GLU A 59 -4.22 -6.50 1.59
N THR A 60 -4.95 -5.95 0.62
CA THR A 60 -5.69 -6.73 -0.38
C THR A 60 -5.14 -6.37 -1.74
N SER A 61 -4.97 -7.37 -2.58
CA SER A 61 -4.59 -7.16 -3.97
C SER A 61 -5.85 -7.12 -4.84
N GLN A 62 -5.89 -6.15 -5.74
CA GLN A 62 -6.91 -6.04 -6.79
C GLN A 62 -6.22 -6.35 -8.13
N PRO A 63 -6.74 -7.32 -8.92
CA PRO A 63 -6.25 -7.56 -10.26
C PRO A 63 -6.33 -6.30 -11.13
N ALA A 64 -5.29 -6.06 -11.92
CA ALA A 64 -5.23 -4.93 -12.83
C ALA A 64 -4.46 -5.31 -14.09
N ASP A 65 -4.97 -4.90 -15.25
CA ASP A 65 -4.32 -5.16 -16.53
C ASP A 65 -3.36 -4.02 -16.88
N PHE A 66 -2.11 -4.18 -16.45
CA PHE A 66 -1.04 -3.22 -16.72
C PHE A 66 -0.54 -3.26 -18.18
N SER A 67 -1.16 -4.06 -19.07
CA SER A 67 -0.95 -3.95 -20.51
C SER A 67 -1.79 -2.84 -21.16
N LEU A 68 -2.80 -2.33 -20.45
CA LEU A 68 -3.61 -1.20 -20.90
C LEU A 68 -2.85 0.13 -20.78
N GLU A 69 -3.21 1.07 -21.65
CA GLU A 69 -2.75 2.46 -21.53
C GLU A 69 -3.27 3.10 -20.23
N LEU A 70 -2.46 3.98 -19.62
CA LEU A 70 -2.75 4.55 -18.30
C LEU A 70 -4.17 5.12 -18.15
N PRO A 71 -4.73 5.90 -19.10
CA PRO A 71 -6.08 6.43 -18.96
C PRO A 71 -7.15 5.33 -18.88
N GLU A 72 -6.98 4.24 -19.64
CA GLU A 72 -7.91 3.12 -19.67
C GLU A 72 -7.79 2.24 -18.43
N LEU A 73 -6.55 1.97 -17.99
CA LEU A 73 -6.28 1.28 -16.73
C LEU A 73 -6.90 2.03 -15.55
N THR A 74 -6.69 3.35 -15.48
CA THR A 74 -7.24 4.22 -14.43
C THR A 74 -8.76 4.20 -14.46
N ARG A 75 -9.38 4.36 -15.63
CA ARG A 75 -10.83 4.32 -15.78
C ARG A 75 -11.39 2.98 -15.29
N THR A 76 -10.80 1.87 -15.73
CA THR A 76 -11.23 0.50 -15.35
C THR A 76 -11.12 0.27 -13.84
N ALA A 77 -10.02 0.68 -13.22
CA ALA A 77 -9.81 0.54 -11.79
C ALA A 77 -10.81 1.39 -10.97
N VAL A 78 -11.08 2.62 -11.39
CA VAL A 78 -12.08 3.50 -10.75
C VAL A 78 -13.50 2.96 -10.92
N GLU A 79 -13.85 2.44 -12.09
CA GLU A 79 -15.16 1.81 -12.32
C GLU A 79 -15.35 0.58 -11.45
N ALA A 80 -14.33 -0.27 -11.31
CA ALA A 80 -14.35 -1.43 -10.41
C ALA A 80 -14.57 -1.01 -8.95
N LEU A 81 -13.86 0.02 -8.47
CA LEU A 81 -14.05 0.56 -7.13
C LEU A 81 -15.47 1.11 -6.93
N LYS A 82 -16.01 1.85 -7.90
CA LYS A 82 -17.38 2.37 -7.83
C LYS A 82 -18.42 1.26 -7.78
N ALA A 83 -18.23 0.19 -8.54
CA ALA A 83 -19.10 -0.99 -8.51
C ALA A 83 -19.04 -1.74 -7.17
N ALA A 84 -17.93 -1.57 -6.43
CA ALA A 84 -17.67 -2.16 -5.12
C ALA A 84 -17.98 -1.21 -3.94
N ASP A 85 -18.83 -0.20 -4.14
CA ASP A 85 -19.17 0.83 -3.13
C ASP A 85 -17.94 1.55 -2.52
N LEU A 86 -16.90 1.73 -3.34
CA LEU A 86 -15.60 2.32 -2.94
C LEU A 86 -14.89 1.53 -1.83
N ASP A 87 -15.09 0.20 -1.80
CA ASP A 87 -14.32 -0.72 -0.96
C ASP A 87 -13.48 -1.65 -1.85
N PRO A 88 -12.14 -1.47 -1.90
CA PRO A 88 -11.26 -2.32 -2.69
C PRO A 88 -11.38 -3.81 -2.37
N ARG A 89 -11.72 -4.17 -1.12
CA ARG A 89 -11.90 -5.56 -0.67
C ARG A 89 -13.04 -6.29 -1.38
N ARG A 90 -13.98 -5.52 -1.94
CA ARG A 90 -15.20 -5.98 -2.60
C ARG A 90 -15.10 -5.92 -4.13
N THR A 91 -13.97 -5.51 -4.68
CA THR A 91 -13.76 -5.53 -6.14
C THR A 91 -13.68 -6.97 -6.66
N GLU A 92 -14.10 -7.18 -7.90
CA GLU A 92 -14.09 -8.51 -8.51
C GLU A 92 -12.66 -9.05 -8.62
N GLY A 93 -12.45 -10.28 -8.14
CA GLY A 93 -11.13 -10.91 -8.14
C GLY A 93 -10.17 -10.40 -7.07
N ALA A 94 -10.60 -9.49 -6.18
CA ALA A 94 -9.78 -9.06 -5.05
C ALA A 94 -9.43 -10.23 -4.13
N ASP A 95 -8.20 -10.22 -3.61
CA ASP A 95 -7.79 -11.16 -2.57
C ASP A 95 -8.74 -11.07 -1.37
N GLN A 96 -9.15 -12.23 -0.87
CA GLN A 96 -10.08 -12.38 0.26
C GLN A 96 -9.40 -12.82 1.55
N SER A 97 -8.06 -12.99 1.55
CA SER A 97 -7.28 -13.35 2.74
C SER A 97 -7.48 -12.37 3.91
N TRP A 98 -7.82 -11.12 3.62
CA TRP A 98 -8.12 -10.09 4.63
C TRP A 98 -9.23 -10.50 5.60
N ARG A 99 -10.17 -11.38 5.21
CA ARG A 99 -11.27 -11.83 6.07
C ARG A 99 -10.79 -12.60 7.30
N GLU A 100 -9.59 -13.18 7.24
CA GLU A 100 -8.98 -13.84 8.39
C GLU A 100 -8.51 -12.86 9.46
N VAL A 101 -8.30 -11.59 9.07
CA VAL A 101 -7.81 -10.52 9.93
C VAL A 101 -8.94 -9.56 10.32
N ASP A 102 -9.78 -9.16 9.37
CA ASP A 102 -10.83 -8.13 9.51
C ASP A 102 -12.18 -8.66 9.01
N ALA A 103 -12.74 -9.65 9.70
CA ALA A 103 -13.99 -10.30 9.31
C ALA A 103 -15.20 -9.36 9.32
N ASP A 104 -15.17 -8.35 10.19
CA ASP A 104 -16.25 -7.38 10.41
C ASP A 104 -16.08 -6.10 9.56
N GLU A 105 -15.04 -6.05 8.72
CA GLU A 105 -14.73 -4.94 7.82
C GLU A 105 -14.45 -3.59 8.53
N ASP A 106 -13.96 -3.63 9.77
CA ASP A 106 -13.75 -2.47 10.64
C ASP A 106 -12.43 -1.72 10.40
N ALA A 107 -11.57 -2.24 9.53
CA ALA A 107 -10.28 -1.62 9.27
C ALA A 107 -10.38 -0.24 8.60
N LEU A 108 -9.40 0.60 8.93
CA LEU A 108 -9.21 1.94 8.41
C LEU A 108 -8.28 1.89 7.21
N TYR A 109 -8.66 2.55 6.13
CA TYR A 109 -7.85 2.62 4.93
C TYR A 109 -6.60 3.48 5.11
N LEU A 110 -5.46 2.97 4.61
CA LEU A 110 -4.13 3.56 4.79
C LEU A 110 -3.49 4.06 3.50
N GLY A 111 -3.91 3.55 2.33
CA GLY A 111 -3.32 3.94 1.06
C GLY A 111 -3.48 2.90 -0.05
N THR A 112 -3.09 3.30 -1.25
CA THR A 112 -3.06 2.44 -2.45
C THR A 112 -1.62 2.28 -2.92
N GLY A 113 -1.34 1.16 -3.56
CA GLY A 113 -0.09 0.93 -4.26
C GLY A 113 -0.26 0.04 -5.48
N ALA A 114 0.86 -0.32 -6.07
CA ALA A 114 0.96 -1.33 -7.09
C ALA A 114 2.18 -2.20 -6.80
N ARG A 115 2.05 -3.50 -7.02
CA ARG A 115 3.15 -4.46 -6.93
C ARG A 115 3.40 -5.09 -8.29
N PHE A 116 4.62 -4.89 -8.77
CA PHE A 116 5.11 -5.36 -10.05
C PHE A 116 5.94 -6.61 -9.84
N ALA A 117 5.56 -7.69 -10.52
CA ALA A 117 6.41 -8.87 -10.65
C ALA A 117 7.66 -8.48 -11.46
N SER A 118 8.82 -8.96 -11.03
CA SER A 118 10.07 -8.72 -11.76
C SER A 118 10.33 -9.82 -12.79
N SER A 119 10.83 -9.43 -13.96
CA SER A 119 11.41 -10.36 -14.93
C SER A 119 12.90 -10.68 -14.67
N ASN A 120 13.56 -9.91 -13.78
CA ASN A 120 14.92 -10.19 -13.33
C ASN A 120 14.88 -11.34 -12.29
N PRO A 121 15.62 -12.44 -12.50
CA PRO A 121 15.63 -13.60 -11.60
C PRO A 121 16.20 -13.33 -10.20
N GLU A 122 16.92 -12.23 -9.99
CA GLU A 122 17.44 -11.84 -8.67
C GLU A 122 16.45 -11.00 -7.87
N LEU A 123 15.43 -10.46 -8.52
CA LEU A 123 14.43 -9.58 -7.91
C LEU A 123 13.09 -10.29 -7.80
N ASN A 124 12.42 -10.11 -6.67
CA ASN A 124 11.11 -10.65 -6.43
C ASN A 124 10.02 -9.73 -6.99
N CYS A 125 9.98 -8.50 -6.48
CA CYS A 125 8.99 -7.51 -6.88
C CYS A 125 9.48 -6.09 -6.64
N THR A 126 8.79 -5.15 -7.28
CA THR A 126 8.81 -3.74 -6.91
C THR A 126 7.42 -3.34 -6.44
N THR A 127 7.33 -2.78 -5.24
CA THR A 127 6.12 -2.19 -4.70
C THR A 127 6.28 -0.69 -4.64
N ILE A 128 5.31 0.03 -5.18
CA ILE A 128 5.17 1.47 -4.99
C ILE A 128 3.83 1.75 -4.32
N ALA A 129 3.75 2.78 -3.49
CA ALA A 129 2.50 3.12 -2.81
C ALA A 129 2.43 4.60 -2.44
N ARG A 130 1.20 5.08 -2.29
CA ARG A 130 0.85 6.36 -1.68
C ARG A 130 0.01 6.10 -0.43
N LEU A 131 0.47 6.62 0.69
CA LEU A 131 -0.29 6.61 1.94
C LEU A 131 -1.25 7.78 2.02
N VAL A 132 -2.26 7.68 2.88
CA VAL A 132 -3.25 8.73 3.14
C VAL A 132 -2.68 10.01 3.79
N ASP A 133 -1.41 9.98 4.23
CA ASP A 133 -0.64 11.16 4.65
C ASP A 133 0.28 11.71 3.55
N GLU A 134 0.03 11.31 2.30
CA GLU A 134 0.78 11.70 1.10
C GLU A 134 2.20 11.13 1.00
N THR A 135 2.62 10.29 1.96
CA THR A 135 3.91 9.61 1.87
C THR A 135 3.94 8.65 0.69
N ALA A 136 4.89 8.86 -0.22
CA ALA A 136 5.23 7.89 -1.26
C ALA A 136 6.22 6.86 -0.72
N LEU A 137 6.02 5.62 -1.13
CA LEU A 137 6.87 4.47 -0.86
C LEU A 137 7.33 3.87 -2.18
N TYR A 138 8.61 3.51 -2.25
CA TYR A 138 9.18 2.73 -3.33
C TYR A 138 10.06 1.63 -2.73
N LEU A 139 9.77 0.39 -3.04
CA LEU A 139 10.42 -0.79 -2.46
C LEU A 139 10.72 -1.78 -3.57
N THR A 140 11.99 -2.17 -3.72
CA THR A 140 12.37 -3.32 -4.55
C THR A 140 12.94 -4.40 -3.65
N GLN A 141 12.47 -5.63 -3.83
CA GLN A 141 12.90 -6.79 -3.04
C GLN A 141 13.62 -7.82 -3.90
N THR A 142 14.60 -8.48 -3.31
CA THR A 142 15.28 -9.66 -3.86
C THR A 142 14.44 -10.92 -3.61
N THR A 143 14.76 -12.00 -4.33
CA THR A 143 14.05 -13.30 -4.22
C THR A 143 14.18 -13.98 -2.85
N ASP A 144 15.11 -13.56 -2.01
CA ASP A 144 15.22 -13.96 -0.59
C ASP A 144 14.36 -13.09 0.36
N GLY A 145 13.54 -12.19 -0.20
CA GLY A 145 12.65 -11.28 0.53
C GLY A 145 13.34 -10.06 1.14
N GLN A 146 14.65 -9.89 0.94
CA GLN A 146 15.36 -8.71 1.45
C GLN A 146 15.08 -7.46 0.61
N PRO A 147 14.99 -6.27 1.22
CA PRO A 147 14.89 -5.03 0.47
C PRO A 147 16.23 -4.73 -0.21
N LEU A 148 16.25 -4.72 -1.55
CA LEU A 148 17.38 -4.18 -2.31
C LEU A 148 17.39 -2.65 -2.23
N LEU A 149 16.21 -2.05 -2.29
CA LEU A 149 15.99 -0.61 -2.23
C LEU A 149 14.70 -0.33 -1.47
N ALA A 150 14.75 0.60 -0.51
CA ALA A 150 13.58 1.12 0.17
C ALA A 150 13.70 2.65 0.26
N GLN A 151 12.79 3.36 -0.40
CA GLN A 151 12.71 4.82 -0.40
C GLN A 151 11.35 5.25 0.13
N VAL A 152 11.37 6.32 0.91
CA VAL A 152 10.18 6.91 1.54
C VAL A 152 10.30 8.41 1.36
N SER A 153 9.26 9.08 0.84
CA SER A 153 9.30 10.52 0.59
C SER A 153 9.30 11.36 1.87
N ASN A 154 8.92 10.76 3.01
CA ASN A 154 8.95 11.36 4.34
C ASN A 154 9.80 10.51 5.30
N PRO A 155 10.39 11.09 6.35
CA PRO A 155 11.19 10.32 7.29
C PRO A 155 10.39 9.18 7.93
N CYS A 156 11.06 8.03 8.15
CA CYS A 156 10.47 6.91 8.87
C CYS A 156 11.44 6.33 9.91
N LEU A 157 10.90 5.57 10.86
CA LEU A 157 11.66 4.92 11.93
C LEU A 157 11.47 3.40 11.86
N ILE A 158 12.55 2.66 11.59
CA ILE A 158 12.57 1.20 11.55
C ILE A 158 13.50 0.73 12.67
N ASN A 159 12.97 -0.01 13.65
CA ASN A 159 13.74 -0.47 14.82
C ASN A 159 14.52 0.66 15.53
N ASP A 160 13.86 1.83 15.67
CA ASP A 160 14.43 3.08 16.20
C ASP A 160 15.57 3.70 15.36
N GLU A 161 15.92 3.13 14.21
CA GLU A 161 16.78 3.74 13.21
C GLU A 161 15.98 4.65 12.29
N LYS A 162 16.44 5.89 12.12
CA LYS A 162 15.80 6.87 11.24
C LYS A 162 16.26 6.67 9.82
N LEU A 163 15.34 6.26 8.93
CA LEU A 163 15.53 6.43 7.51
C LEU A 163 15.18 7.88 7.13
N PRO A 164 16.09 8.62 6.49
CA PRO A 164 15.79 9.96 6.00
C PRO A 164 14.77 9.89 4.87
N ALA A 165 14.08 11.01 4.64
CA ALA A 165 13.32 11.19 3.41
C ALA A 165 14.25 11.03 2.21
N ALA A 166 13.79 10.33 1.18
CA ALA A 166 14.48 10.14 -0.08
C ALA A 166 13.67 10.77 -1.20
N GLU A 167 14.36 11.37 -2.16
CA GLU A 167 13.76 11.76 -3.43
C GLU A 167 13.44 10.51 -4.24
N ILE A 168 12.19 10.39 -4.68
CA ILE A 168 11.72 9.33 -5.57
C ILE A 168 11.59 9.98 -6.94
N ALA A 169 12.52 9.67 -7.85
CA ALA A 169 12.62 10.35 -9.16
C ALA A 169 11.38 10.15 -10.06
N GLU A 170 10.59 9.11 -9.79
CA GLU A 170 9.47 8.68 -10.62
C GLU A 170 8.09 9.05 -10.05
N LEU A 171 7.99 10.02 -9.14
CA LEU A 171 6.70 10.41 -8.55
C LEU A 171 5.68 10.89 -9.59
N ASP A 172 6.14 11.45 -10.70
CA ASP A 172 5.27 11.88 -11.81
C ASP A 172 5.06 10.78 -12.87
N ALA A 173 5.62 9.59 -12.67
CA ALA A 173 5.50 8.48 -13.62
C ALA A 173 4.08 7.88 -13.63
N PRO A 174 3.65 7.25 -14.74
CA PRO A 174 2.32 6.66 -14.88
C PRO A 174 1.86 5.80 -13.69
N PRO A 175 2.70 4.94 -13.10
CA PRO A 175 2.27 4.12 -11.96
C PRO A 175 1.85 4.94 -10.73
N PHE A 176 2.56 6.03 -10.40
CA PHE A 176 2.18 6.92 -9.31
C PHE A 176 0.93 7.75 -9.66
N GLN A 177 0.76 8.17 -10.91
CA GLN A 177 -0.46 8.87 -11.34
C GLN A 177 -1.72 8.01 -11.15
N LEU A 178 -1.65 6.72 -11.49
CA LEU A 178 -2.72 5.76 -11.23
C LEU A 178 -3.01 5.66 -9.73
N ILE A 179 -1.97 5.43 -8.93
CA ILE A 179 -2.08 5.26 -7.48
C ILE A 179 -2.68 6.51 -6.83
N ASP A 180 -2.19 7.69 -7.17
CA ASP A 180 -2.66 8.96 -6.62
C ASP A 180 -4.12 9.20 -6.99
N THR A 181 -4.54 8.83 -8.21
CA THR A 181 -5.96 8.92 -8.63
C THR A 181 -6.86 8.00 -7.82
N LEU A 182 -6.45 6.73 -7.61
CA LEU A 182 -7.22 5.76 -6.84
C LEU A 182 -7.28 6.14 -5.35
N GLU A 183 -6.17 6.60 -4.81
CA GLU A 183 -6.05 7.06 -3.43
C GLU A 183 -6.99 8.24 -3.18
N GLN A 184 -7.03 9.22 -4.08
CA GLN A 184 -7.98 10.35 -4.02
C GLN A 184 -9.45 9.89 -4.11
N CYS A 185 -9.75 8.84 -4.86
CA CYS A 185 -11.11 8.29 -4.93
C CYS A 185 -11.56 7.61 -3.63
N LEU A 186 -10.61 7.15 -2.82
CA LEU A 186 -10.85 6.34 -1.62
C LEU A 186 -10.74 7.14 -0.31
N ARG A 187 -10.22 8.37 -0.38
CA ARG A 187 -10.28 9.38 0.69
C ARG A 187 -11.68 9.93 0.89
#